data_AF-A0A2S5KTW3-F1
#
_entry.id   AF-A0A2S5KTW3-F1
#
_cell.length_a   1.000
_cell.length_b   1.000
_cell.length_c   1.000
_cell.angle_alpha   90.00
_cell.angle_beta   90.00
_cell.angle_gamma   90.00
#
_symmetry.space_group_name_H-M   'P 1'
#
loop_
_entity.id
_entity.type
_entity.pdbx_description
1 polymer ?
#
loop_
_entity_poly.entity_id
_entity_poly.type
_entity_poly.pdbx_seq_one_letter_code
_entity_poly.pdbx_strand_id
1 'polypeptide(L)'
;MLQFHLSKTLAKQMQSLLVPAPDIRPEGMQWYAQGISLLGEQCILAIEAHSRYLMVFCNLPMTELENFPLLFRERLWREVIAVCLLEDKQAQETLGKLVDQLSEQQVYQQGYDASINVHLQQAIRSLESEAQQLGRLPQTPEEEFNFGLRSNSHPTRYKGQHQPFQPVRIFADGWLGMLEYHQYQQQVHQESGAPDNVVPLRRH
;
A
#
# COMPACT_ATOMS: atom_id res chain seq x y z
N MET A 1 1.13 -10.43 -2.27
CA MET A 1 1.35 -9.96 -3.65
C MET A 1 0.58 -8.68 -3.86
N LEU A 2 1.21 -7.69 -4.49
CA LEU A 2 0.60 -6.43 -4.88
C LEU A 2 0.31 -6.42 -6.39
N GLN A 3 -0.84 -5.86 -6.78
CA GLN A 3 -1.22 -5.71 -8.18
C GLN A 3 -1.44 -4.23 -8.50
N PHE A 4 -0.74 -3.73 -9.50
CA PHE A 4 -0.77 -2.33 -9.92
C PHE A 4 -1.52 -2.15 -11.23
N HIS A 5 -2.50 -1.27 -11.20
CA HIS A 5 -3.24 -0.77 -12.34
C HIS A 5 -2.71 0.61 -12.69
N LEU A 6 -1.89 0.67 -13.73
CA LEU A 6 -1.24 1.89 -14.20
C LEU A 6 -2.17 2.66 -15.13
N SER A 7 -2.17 3.99 -14.99
CA SER A 7 -2.73 4.89 -15.99
C SER A 7 -2.04 4.68 -17.34
N LYS A 8 -2.72 5.00 -18.44
CA LYS A 8 -2.17 4.83 -19.80
C LYS A 8 -0.81 5.50 -19.97
N THR A 9 -0.64 6.71 -19.43
CA THR A 9 0.61 7.47 -19.51
C THR A 9 1.71 6.78 -18.72
N LEU A 10 1.42 6.38 -17.48
CA LEU A 10 2.42 5.72 -16.63
C LEU A 10 2.80 4.34 -17.15
N ALA A 11 1.84 3.57 -17.68
CA ALA A 11 2.09 2.28 -18.32
C ALA A 11 3.08 2.40 -19.49
N LYS A 12 2.99 3.47 -20.28
CA LYS A 12 3.95 3.73 -21.37
C LYS A 12 5.35 4.02 -20.84
N GLN A 13 5.47 4.69 -19.69
CA GLN A 13 6.75 5.01 -19.07
C GLN A 13 7.37 3.80 -18.36
N MET A 14 6.54 2.91 -17.82
CA MET A 14 6.94 1.67 -17.11
C MET A 14 6.77 0.42 -17.97
N GLN A 15 6.96 0.52 -19.28
CA GLN A 15 6.67 -0.58 -20.20
C GLN A 15 7.45 -1.86 -19.88
N SER A 16 8.68 -1.73 -19.36
CA SER A 16 9.53 -2.85 -18.94
C SER A 16 8.98 -3.64 -17.75
N LEU A 17 8.08 -3.04 -16.95
CA LEU A 17 7.46 -3.67 -15.79
C LEU A 17 6.13 -4.36 -16.12
N LEU A 18 5.52 -4.03 -17.27
CA LEU A 18 4.20 -4.52 -17.64
C LEU A 18 4.21 -6.03 -17.92
N VAL A 19 3.21 -6.73 -17.39
CA VAL A 19 2.96 -8.13 -17.76
C VAL A 19 1.92 -8.24 -18.88
N PRO A 20 2.12 -9.10 -19.91
CA PRO A 20 1.21 -9.20 -21.06
C PRO A 20 -0.17 -9.81 -20.74
N ALA A 21 -0.23 -10.69 -19.74
CA ALA A 21 -1.43 -11.39 -19.30
C ALA A 21 -1.36 -11.51 -17.77
N PRO A 22 -1.90 -10.53 -17.03
CA PRO A 22 -1.83 -10.55 -15.58
C PRO A 22 -2.69 -11.68 -15.03
N ASP A 23 -2.09 -12.50 -14.16
CA ASP A 23 -2.84 -13.38 -13.25
C ASP A 23 -3.52 -12.47 -12.21
N ILE A 24 -4.64 -11.86 -12.60
CA ILE A 24 -5.43 -10.98 -11.72
C ILE A 24 -6.00 -11.87 -10.62
N ARG A 25 -5.37 -11.80 -9.45
CA ARG A 25 -5.86 -12.43 -8.23
C ARG A 25 -6.73 -11.45 -7.48
N PRO A 26 -8.06 -11.64 -7.44
CA PRO A 26 -8.97 -10.74 -6.73
C PRO A 26 -8.60 -10.55 -5.25
N GLU A 27 -7.94 -11.55 -4.65
CA GLU A 27 -7.44 -11.53 -3.28
C GLU A 27 -6.13 -10.74 -3.07
N GLY A 28 -5.46 -10.32 -4.15
CA GLY A 28 -4.26 -9.49 -4.05
C GLY A 28 -4.60 -8.05 -3.63
N MET A 29 -3.68 -7.39 -2.92
CA MET A 29 -3.85 -5.97 -2.58
C MET A 29 -3.69 -5.13 -3.85
N GLN A 30 -4.76 -4.46 -4.25
CA GLN A 30 -4.85 -3.74 -5.51
C GLN A 30 -4.45 -2.27 -5.34
N TRP A 31 -3.59 -1.79 -6.21
CA TRP A 31 -3.11 -0.42 -6.25
C TRP A 31 -3.38 0.18 -7.63
N TYR A 32 -3.74 1.45 -7.67
CA TYR A 32 -3.86 2.21 -8.90
C TYR A 32 -2.82 3.31 -8.89
N ALA A 33 -2.02 3.40 -9.94
CA ALA A 33 -0.97 4.39 -10.01
C ALA A 33 -1.09 5.29 -11.24
N GLN A 34 -0.79 6.57 -11.04
CA GLN A 34 -0.83 7.58 -12.09
C GLN A 34 0.37 8.51 -11.96
N GLY A 35 1.07 8.70 -13.08
CA GLY A 35 2.03 9.78 -13.24
C GLY A 35 1.30 11.12 -13.38
N ILE A 36 1.75 12.12 -12.64
CA ILE A 36 1.24 13.50 -12.67
C ILE A 36 2.41 14.48 -12.71
N SER A 37 2.10 15.76 -12.94
CA SER A 37 3.07 16.83 -12.73
C SER A 37 2.57 17.78 -11.64
N LEU A 38 3.41 18.02 -10.64
CA LEU A 38 3.18 19.01 -9.59
C LEU A 38 4.30 20.04 -9.66
N LEU A 39 3.95 21.33 -9.75
CA LEU A 39 4.91 22.44 -9.92
C LEU A 39 5.91 22.24 -11.09
N GLY A 40 5.52 21.51 -12.14
CA GLY A 40 6.37 21.22 -13.29
C GLY A 40 7.26 19.97 -13.13
N GLU A 41 7.34 19.40 -11.92
CA GLU A 41 8.10 18.19 -11.63
C GLU A 41 7.24 16.94 -11.79
N GLN A 42 7.84 15.82 -12.20
CA GLN A 42 7.15 14.53 -12.35
C GLN A 42 6.96 13.87 -10.99
N CYS A 43 5.75 13.41 -10.72
CA CYS A 43 5.39 12.67 -9.51
C CYS A 43 4.58 11.42 -9.87
N ILE A 44 4.61 10.42 -8.99
CA ILE A 44 3.70 9.27 -9.06
C ILE A 44 2.79 9.27 -7.85
N LEU A 45 1.50 9.13 -8.10
CA LEU A 45 0.51 8.86 -7.07
C LEU A 45 0.13 7.39 -7.17
N ALA A 46 0.12 6.69 -6.05
CA ALA A 46 -0.38 5.33 -5.94
C ALA A 46 -1.47 5.29 -4.87
N ILE A 47 -2.65 4.76 -5.21
CA ILE A 47 -3.79 4.65 -4.30
C ILE A 47 -4.21 3.20 -4.13
N GLU A 48 -4.33 2.74 -2.89
CA GLU A 48 -4.80 1.39 -2.57
C GLU A 48 -6.32 1.32 -2.74
N ALA A 49 -6.81 0.25 -3.37
CA ALA A 49 -8.17 0.20 -3.87
C ALA A 49 -9.24 0.14 -2.78
N HIS A 50 -8.96 -0.55 -1.67
CA HIS A 50 -9.91 -0.75 -0.59
C HIS A 50 -9.95 0.47 0.34
N SER A 51 -8.81 0.81 0.95
CA SER A 51 -8.64 1.88 1.93
C SER A 51 -8.61 3.27 1.31
N ARG A 52 -8.40 3.40 -0.01
CA ARG A 52 -8.12 4.69 -0.68
C ARG A 52 -6.88 5.39 -0.15
N TYR A 53 -5.98 4.64 0.50
CA TYR A 53 -4.73 5.17 1.01
C TYR A 53 -3.82 5.59 -0.14
N LEU A 54 -3.35 6.83 -0.09
CA LEU A 54 -2.52 7.45 -1.11
C LEU A 54 -1.07 7.49 -0.67
N MET A 55 -0.18 7.05 -1.55
CA MET A 55 1.24 7.34 -1.48
C MET A 55 1.65 8.25 -2.63
N VAL A 56 2.52 9.21 -2.32
CA VAL A 56 3.03 10.19 -3.27
C VAL A 56 4.55 10.05 -3.33
N PHE A 57 5.05 9.91 -4.56
CA PHE A 57 6.47 9.86 -4.87
C PHE A 57 6.81 11.12 -5.67
N CYS A 58 7.56 12.04 -5.07
CA CYS A 58 7.97 13.30 -5.67
C CYS A 58 9.40 13.22 -6.18
N ASN A 59 9.74 14.08 -7.14
CA ASN A 59 11.09 14.20 -7.69
C ASN A 59 11.68 12.87 -8.19
N LEU A 60 10.83 11.96 -8.67
CA LEU A 60 11.27 10.65 -9.15
C LEU A 60 11.79 10.81 -10.59
N PRO A 61 13.11 10.71 -10.84
CA PRO A 61 13.62 10.85 -12.19
C PRO A 61 13.14 9.67 -13.05
N MET A 62 12.92 9.93 -14.34
CA MET A 62 12.45 8.90 -15.28
C MET A 62 13.35 7.66 -15.32
N THR A 63 14.65 7.84 -15.05
CA THR A 63 15.65 6.76 -14.98
C THR A 63 15.44 5.82 -13.79
N GLU A 64 14.70 6.23 -12.77
CA GLU A 64 14.42 5.42 -11.59
C GLU A 64 13.10 4.66 -11.66
N LEU A 65 12.32 4.84 -12.73
CA LEU A 65 11.05 4.13 -12.91
C LEU A 65 11.21 2.61 -13.00
N GLU A 66 12.34 2.12 -13.51
CA GLU A 66 12.66 0.70 -13.51
C GLU A 66 12.86 0.15 -12.09
N ASN A 67 13.31 1.00 -11.17
CA ASN A 67 13.50 0.67 -9.75
C ASN A 67 12.24 0.94 -8.91
N PHE A 68 11.14 1.37 -9.53
CA PHE A 68 9.90 1.69 -8.83
C PHE A 68 9.40 0.55 -7.91
N PRO A 69 9.49 -0.75 -8.25
CA PRO A 69 9.07 -1.81 -7.34
C PRO A 69 9.83 -1.80 -6.00
N LEU A 70 11.14 -1.54 -6.03
CA LEU A 70 11.96 -1.45 -4.82
C LEU A 70 11.60 -0.20 -4.02
N LEU A 71 11.51 0.95 -4.69
CA LEU A 71 11.15 2.23 -4.05
C LEU A 71 9.77 2.18 -3.40
N PHE A 72 8.80 1.55 -4.09
CA PHE A 72 7.46 1.35 -3.56
C PHE A 72 7.48 0.46 -2.32
N ARG A 73 8.20 -0.66 -2.35
CA ARG A 73 8.30 -1.58 -1.20
C ARG A 73 8.91 -0.89 0.02
N GLU A 74 10.02 -0.17 -0.15
CA GLU A 74 10.65 0.57 0.94
C GLU A 74 9.72 1.63 1.51
N ARG A 75 9.01 2.35 0.63
CA ARG A 75 8.05 3.36 1.05
C ARG A 75 6.86 2.76 1.78
N LEU A 76 6.26 1.70 1.24
CA LEU A 76 5.16 0.97 1.87
C LEU A 76 5.53 0.48 3.26
N TRP A 77 6.73 -0.10 3.42
CA TRP A 77 7.22 -0.54 4.73
C TRP A 77 7.23 0.61 5.74
N ARG A 78 7.81 1.76 5.38
CA ARG A 78 7.86 2.94 6.26
C ARG A 78 6.46 3.46 6.59
N GLU A 79 5.58 3.54 5.60
CA GLU A 79 4.21 4.02 5.76
C GLU A 79 3.41 3.12 6.71
N VAL A 80 3.46 1.81 6.51
CA VAL A 80 2.74 0.83 7.35
C VAL A 80 3.20 0.89 8.80
N ILE A 81 4.52 0.91 9.04
CA ILE A 81 5.06 1.04 10.40
C ILE A 81 4.63 2.36 11.03
N ALA A 82 4.64 3.47 10.28
CA ALA A 82 4.28 4.78 10.79
C ALA A 82 2.78 4.91 11.14
N VAL A 83 1.88 4.33 10.35
CA VAL A 83 0.43 4.50 10.55
C VAL A 83 -0.18 3.48 11.53
N CYS A 84 0.42 2.30 11.68
CA CYS A 84 -0.09 1.30 12.62
C CYS A 84 0.28 1.59 14.08
N LEU A 85 1.29 2.45 14.33
CA LEU A 85 1.65 2.98 15.66
C LEU A 85 1.75 1.91 16.77
N LEU A 86 2.29 0.73 16.44
CA LEU A 86 2.46 -0.36 17.39
C LEU A 86 3.52 0.01 18.44
N GLU A 87 3.24 -0.22 19.73
CA GLU A 87 4.23 0.01 20.80
C GLU A 87 5.17 -1.19 20.99
N ASP A 88 4.67 -2.40 20.73
CA ASP A 88 5.43 -3.63 20.87
C ASP A 88 6.40 -3.84 19.70
N LYS A 89 7.70 -3.95 20.01
CA LYS A 89 8.75 -4.15 19.01
C LYS A 89 8.59 -5.48 18.27
N GLN A 90 8.14 -6.53 18.95
CA GLN A 90 7.97 -7.84 18.31
C GLN A 90 6.83 -7.80 17.27
N ALA A 91 5.73 -7.12 17.61
CA ALA A 91 4.63 -6.85 16.69
C ALA A 91 5.08 -6.00 15.50
N GLN A 92 5.87 -4.93 15.73
CA GLN A 92 6.45 -4.11 14.64
C GLN A 92 7.33 -4.94 13.70
N GLU A 93 8.24 -5.75 14.22
CA GLU A 93 9.11 -6.62 13.41
C GLU A 93 8.30 -7.63 12.59
N THR A 94 7.26 -8.20 13.20
CA THR A 94 6.37 -9.15 12.52
C THR A 94 5.59 -8.46 11.40
N LEU A 95 5.06 -7.27 11.66
CA LEU A 95 4.39 -6.45 10.65
C LEU A 95 5.34 -6.10 9.50
N GLY A 96 6.57 -5.70 9.79
CA GLY A 96 7.59 -5.42 8.79
C GLY A 96 7.85 -6.61 7.86
N LYS A 97 7.96 -7.82 8.42
CA LYS A 97 8.11 -9.06 7.64
C LYS A 97 6.89 -9.35 6.76
N LEU A 98 5.67 -9.11 7.26
CA LEU A 98 4.45 -9.27 6.47
C LEU A 98 4.42 -8.30 5.28
N VAL A 99 4.81 -7.04 5.50
CA VAL A 99 4.90 -6.05 4.41
C VAL A 99 5.93 -6.49 3.37
N ASP A 100 7.13 -6.90 3.79
CA ASP A 100 8.16 -7.40 2.87
C ASP A 100 7.67 -8.60 2.05
N GLN A 101 7.05 -9.60 2.68
CA GLN A 101 6.51 -10.78 2.00
C GLN A 101 5.41 -10.41 1.00
N LEU A 102 4.48 -9.53 1.37
CA LEU A 102 3.38 -9.15 0.49
C LEU A 102 3.83 -8.31 -0.70
N SER A 103 4.87 -7.49 -0.50
CA SER A 103 5.41 -6.55 -1.49
C SER A 103 6.58 -7.10 -2.32
N GLU A 104 7.09 -8.30 -2.01
CA GLU A 104 8.13 -8.98 -2.80
C GLU A 104 7.67 -9.24 -4.23
N GLN A 105 6.41 -9.67 -4.40
CA GLN A 105 5.81 -9.90 -5.71
C GLN A 105 4.89 -8.73 -6.06
N GLN A 106 5.26 -8.01 -7.12
CA GLN A 106 4.50 -6.89 -7.67
C GLN A 106 4.24 -7.12 -9.15
N VAL A 107 2.98 -7.02 -9.55
CA VAL A 107 2.54 -7.22 -10.93
C VAL A 107 1.97 -5.93 -11.46
N TYR A 108 2.39 -5.51 -12.65
CA TYR A 108 1.98 -4.25 -13.26
C TYR A 108 1.20 -4.47 -14.54
N GLN A 109 0.02 -3.86 -14.61
CA GLN A 109 -0.84 -3.88 -15.78
C GLN A 109 -1.40 -2.50 -16.03
N GLN A 110 -1.78 -2.21 -17.27
CA GLN A 110 -2.61 -1.04 -17.52
C GLN A 110 -4.03 -1.31 -17.02
N GLY A 111 -4.62 -0.38 -16.26
CA GLY A 111 -5.96 -0.55 -15.71
C GLY A 111 -6.64 0.77 -15.38
N TYR A 112 -7.97 0.74 -15.30
CA TYR A 112 -8.79 1.90 -14.99
C TYR A 112 -9.98 1.49 -14.11
N ASP A 113 -10.21 2.25 -13.04
CA ASP A 113 -11.42 2.17 -12.23
C ASP A 113 -11.98 3.58 -12.04
N ALA A 114 -13.27 3.76 -12.34
CA ALA A 114 -13.90 5.07 -12.33
C ALA A 114 -14.03 5.66 -10.92
N SER A 115 -14.30 4.82 -9.91
CA SER A 115 -14.44 5.26 -8.51
C SER A 115 -13.08 5.68 -7.95
N ILE A 116 -12.05 4.87 -8.21
CA ILE A 116 -10.67 5.18 -7.85
C ILE A 116 -10.22 6.47 -8.54
N ASN A 117 -10.48 6.61 -9.84
CA ASN A 117 -10.06 7.80 -10.57
C ASN A 117 -10.69 9.07 -9.99
N VAL A 118 -11.96 9.05 -9.56
CA VAL A 118 -12.58 10.20 -8.89
C VAL A 118 -11.79 10.61 -7.63
N HIS A 119 -11.41 9.64 -6.79
CA HIS A 119 -10.60 9.90 -5.60
C HIS A 119 -9.20 10.39 -5.94
N LEU A 120 -8.57 9.78 -6.95
CA LEU A 120 -7.25 10.16 -7.41
C LEU A 120 -7.26 11.61 -7.94
N GLN A 121 -8.27 12.01 -8.72
CA GLN A 121 -8.43 13.40 -9.16
C GLN A 121 -8.68 14.37 -8.00
N GLN A 122 -9.39 13.94 -6.94
CA GLN A 122 -9.56 14.77 -5.75
C GLN A 122 -8.24 14.94 -4.99
N ALA A 123 -7.48 13.87 -4.82
CA ALA A 123 -6.16 13.90 -4.22
C ALA A 123 -5.20 14.80 -5.01
N ILE A 124 -5.16 14.68 -6.33
CA ILE A 124 -4.34 15.55 -7.20
C ILE A 124 -4.64 17.02 -6.92
N ARG A 125 -5.92 17.44 -6.96
CA ARG A 125 -6.28 18.84 -6.70
C ARG A 125 -5.84 19.32 -5.31
N SER A 126 -5.95 18.46 -4.31
CA SER A 126 -5.52 18.78 -2.94
C SER A 126 -4.00 18.97 -2.89
N LEU A 127 -3.24 18.04 -3.46
CA LEU A 127 -1.77 18.09 -3.49
C LEU A 127 -1.26 19.25 -4.35
N GLU A 128 -1.92 19.58 -5.46
CA GLU A 128 -1.61 20.75 -6.28
C GLU A 128 -1.76 22.05 -5.48
N SER A 129 -2.91 22.22 -4.81
CA SER A 129 -3.15 23.40 -3.97
C SER A 129 -2.12 23.51 -2.85
N GLU A 130 -1.73 22.38 -2.26
CA GLU A 130 -0.78 22.34 -1.16
C GLU A 130 0.65 22.64 -1.64
N ALA A 131 1.08 22.03 -2.73
CA ALA A 131 2.38 22.31 -3.35
C ALA A 131 2.49 23.78 -3.74
N GLN A 132 1.42 24.37 -4.29
CA GLN A 132 1.38 25.81 -4.60
C GLN A 132 1.50 26.69 -3.36
N GLN A 133 0.85 26.32 -2.25
CA GLN A 133 0.96 27.06 -0.98
C GLN A 133 2.36 26.98 -0.39
N LEU A 134 3.01 25.81 -0.46
CA LEU A 134 4.37 25.59 0.01
C LEU A 134 5.43 26.21 -0.93
N GLY A 135 5.10 26.42 -2.20
CA GLY A 135 6.01 26.90 -3.24
C GLY A 135 7.11 25.91 -3.62
N ARG A 136 7.05 24.67 -3.12
CA ARG A 136 8.01 23.60 -3.39
C ARG A 136 7.36 22.22 -3.17
N LEU A 137 7.97 21.20 -3.77
CA LEU A 137 7.66 19.81 -3.45
C LEU A 137 8.41 19.33 -2.20
N PRO A 138 7.96 18.23 -1.57
CA PRO A 138 8.73 17.53 -0.57
C PRO A 138 10.14 17.19 -1.04
N GLN A 139 11.12 17.32 -0.16
CA GLN A 139 12.54 17.06 -0.45
C GLN A 139 13.13 15.91 0.37
N THR A 140 12.41 15.45 1.40
CA THR A 140 12.83 14.33 2.25
C THR A 140 11.74 13.26 2.30
N PRO A 141 12.08 11.99 2.61
CA PRO A 141 11.07 10.94 2.76
C PRO A 141 10.01 11.25 3.82
N GLU A 142 10.39 11.96 4.89
CA GLU A 142 9.45 12.40 5.94
C GLU A 142 8.49 13.47 5.41
N GLU A 143 8.98 14.44 4.64
CA GLU A 143 8.12 15.44 4.02
C GLU A 143 7.16 14.80 3.01
N GLU A 144 7.62 13.83 2.22
CA GLU A 144 6.76 13.11 1.27
C GLU A 144 5.68 12.28 1.98
N PHE A 145 6.04 11.65 3.09
CA PHE A 145 5.07 10.94 3.94
C PHE A 145 4.01 11.91 4.46
N ASN A 146 4.42 13.03 5.04
CA ASN A 146 3.50 14.03 5.58
C ASN A 146 2.62 14.67 4.48
N PHE A 147 3.16 14.84 3.28
CA PHE A 147 2.43 15.35 2.10
C PHE A 147 1.26 14.44 1.71
N GLY A 148 1.51 13.12 1.62
CA GLY A 148 0.46 12.13 1.38
C GLY A 148 -0.49 11.96 2.59
N LEU A 149 0.05 11.92 3.80
CA LEU A 149 -0.69 11.69 5.03
C LEU A 149 -1.79 12.73 5.27
N ARG A 150 -1.54 14.00 4.89
CA ARG A 150 -2.57 15.04 4.93
C ARG A 150 -3.79 14.62 4.13
N SER A 151 -3.62 14.20 2.88
CA SER A 151 -4.75 13.69 2.07
C SER A 151 -5.40 12.45 2.69
N ASN A 152 -4.62 11.54 3.26
CA ASN A 152 -5.12 10.31 3.90
C ASN A 152 -5.86 10.54 5.22
N SER A 153 -5.67 11.68 5.86
CA SER A 153 -6.28 12.03 7.15
C SER A 153 -7.62 12.75 6.99
N HIS A 154 -7.94 13.24 5.79
CA HIS A 154 -9.21 13.90 5.53
C HIS A 154 -10.35 12.88 5.35
N PRO A 155 -11.52 13.10 5.97
CA PRO A 155 -12.69 12.27 5.74
C PRO A 155 -13.09 12.27 4.26
N THR A 156 -13.25 11.08 3.68
CA THR A 156 -13.64 10.86 2.29
C THR A 156 -14.86 9.95 2.19
N ARG A 157 -15.50 9.93 1.01
CA ARG A 157 -16.69 9.12 0.73
C ARG A 157 -16.77 8.81 -0.77
N TYR A 158 -17.22 7.60 -1.11
CA TYR A 158 -17.66 7.28 -2.48
C TYR A 158 -19.12 6.81 -2.54
N LYS A 159 -19.62 6.72 -3.77
CA LYS A 159 -20.97 6.25 -4.08
C LYS A 159 -21.16 4.82 -3.57
N GLY A 160 -22.12 4.63 -2.66
CA GLY A 160 -22.43 3.34 -2.04
C GLY A 160 -22.00 3.23 -0.57
N GLN A 161 -21.24 4.20 -0.06
CA GLN A 161 -20.85 4.21 1.34
C GLN A 161 -21.74 5.15 2.18
N HIS A 162 -22.18 4.66 3.33
CA HIS A 162 -23.12 5.39 4.20
C HIS A 162 -22.43 6.45 5.06
N GLN A 163 -21.23 6.17 5.56
CA GLN A 163 -20.49 7.06 6.45
C GLN A 163 -19.16 7.47 5.81
N PRO A 164 -18.70 8.72 6.03
CA PRO A 164 -17.35 9.12 5.70
C PRO A 164 -16.33 8.27 6.45
N PHE A 165 -15.16 8.06 5.86
CA PHE A 165 -14.05 7.32 6.45
C PHE A 165 -12.73 8.04 6.22
N GLN A 166 -11.71 7.72 7.01
CA GLN A 166 -10.36 8.24 6.81
C GLN A 166 -9.49 7.13 6.20
N PRO A 167 -8.90 7.34 5.01
CA PRO A 167 -8.04 6.36 4.37
C PRO A 167 -6.95 5.79 5.27
N VAL A 168 -6.28 6.66 6.05
CA VAL A 168 -5.22 6.24 6.98
C VAL A 168 -5.70 5.20 8.01
N ARG A 169 -6.93 5.35 8.51
CA ARG A 169 -7.49 4.42 9.50
C ARG A 169 -7.82 3.07 8.86
N ILE A 170 -8.53 3.08 7.74
CA ILE A 170 -8.89 1.83 7.04
C ILE A 170 -7.64 1.07 6.59
N PHE A 171 -6.60 1.79 6.17
CA PHE A 171 -5.32 1.19 5.81
C PHE A 171 -4.62 0.57 7.02
N ALA A 172 -4.49 1.32 8.11
CA ALA A 172 -3.89 0.81 9.35
C ALA A 172 -4.65 -0.41 9.90
N ASP A 173 -5.98 -0.33 9.98
CA ASP A 173 -6.84 -1.43 10.44
C ASP A 173 -6.68 -2.69 9.57
N GLY A 174 -6.54 -2.53 8.25
CA GLY A 174 -6.29 -3.65 7.34
C GLY A 174 -4.98 -4.38 7.64
N TRP A 175 -3.90 -3.64 7.87
CA TRP A 175 -2.60 -4.21 8.23
C TRP A 175 -2.59 -4.83 9.62
N LEU A 176 -3.23 -4.19 10.60
CA LEU A 176 -3.39 -4.72 11.94
C LEU A 176 -4.19 -6.03 11.93
N GLY A 177 -5.28 -6.11 11.16
CA GLY A 177 -6.05 -7.33 10.99
C GLY A 177 -5.23 -8.48 10.35
N MET A 178 -4.35 -8.17 9.39
CA MET A 178 -3.42 -9.18 8.83
C MET A 178 -2.41 -9.66 9.86
N LEU A 179 -1.89 -8.76 10.71
CA LEU A 179 -0.98 -9.10 11.79
C LEU A 179 -1.65 -10.01 12.83
N GLU A 180 -2.84 -9.64 13.29
CA GLU A 180 -3.63 -10.45 14.23
C GLU A 180 -3.93 -11.84 13.68
N TYR A 181 -4.36 -11.92 12.41
CA TYR A 181 -4.62 -13.21 11.75
C TYR A 181 -3.35 -14.06 11.68
N HIS A 182 -2.21 -13.48 11.32
CA HIS A 182 -0.94 -14.19 11.25
C HIS A 182 -0.50 -14.71 12.63
N GLN A 183 -0.63 -13.90 13.68
CA GLN A 183 -0.33 -14.31 15.06
C GLN A 183 -1.24 -15.44 15.54
N TYR A 184 -2.55 -15.35 15.25
CA TYR A 184 -3.51 -16.41 15.55
C TYR A 184 -3.13 -17.73 14.87
N GLN A 185 -2.77 -17.69 13.59
CA GLN A 185 -2.34 -18.89 12.86
C GLN A 185 -1.09 -19.52 13.51
N GLN A 186 -0.12 -18.72 13.95
CA GLN A 186 1.07 -19.24 14.63
C GLN A 186 0.73 -19.93 15.97
N GLN A 187 -0.20 -19.38 16.74
CA GLN A 187 -0.64 -19.98 18.00
C GLN A 187 -1.33 -21.33 17.78
N VAL A 188 -2.27 -21.43 16.83
CA VAL A 188 -2.97 -22.68 16.50
C VAL A 188 -2.00 -23.77 16.04
N HIS A 189 -0.99 -23.42 15.24
CA HIS A 189 0.04 -24.37 14.79
C HIS A 189 0.96 -24.83 15.93
N GLN A 190 1.24 -23.98 16.92
CA GLN A 190 2.03 -24.36 18.10
C GLN A 190 1.26 -25.29 19.05
N GLU A 191 -0.04 -25.06 19.24
CA GLU A 191 -0.89 -25.90 20.10
C GLU A 191 -1.20 -27.27 19.47
N SER A 192 -1.26 -27.36 18.14
CA SER A 192 -1.49 -28.61 17.40
C SER A 192 -0.23 -29.50 17.29
N GLY A 193 0.92 -29.01 17.76
CA GLY A 193 2.22 -29.70 17.69
C GLY A 193 2.64 -30.46 18.97
N ALA A 194 1.71 -30.80 19.87
CA ALA A 194 2.03 -31.63 21.03
C ALA A 194 2.40 -33.07 20.59
N PRO A 195 3.46 -33.69 21.14
CA PRO A 195 3.94 -34.99 20.68
C PRO A 195 2.95 -36.11 21.01
N ASP A 196 2.62 -36.90 19.98
CA ASP A 196 1.99 -38.23 20.02
C ASP A 196 2.85 -39.19 20.86
N ASN A 197 2.80 -39.07 22.19
CA ASN A 197 3.39 -40.02 23.12
C ASN A 197 2.35 -40.43 24.17
N VAL A 198 1.24 -40.99 23.71
CA VAL A 198 0.38 -41.83 24.55
C VAL A 198 0.49 -43.26 24.03
N VAL A 199 1.49 -44.00 24.55
CA VAL A 199 1.56 -45.45 24.37
C VAL A 199 0.33 -46.07 25.05
N PRO A 200 -0.49 -46.88 24.36
CA PRO A 200 -1.58 -47.57 25.02
C PRO A 200 -1.00 -48.66 25.94
N LEU A 201 -1.25 -48.51 27.24
CA LEU A 201 -1.03 -49.57 28.23
C LEU A 201 -1.83 -50.82 27.82
N ARG A 202 -1.13 -51.82 27.27
CA ARG A 202 -1.68 -53.18 27.13
C ARG A 202 -1.90 -53.75 28.53
N ARG A 203 -3.15 -53.99 28.89
CA ARG A 203 -3.50 -54.80 30.06
C ARG A 203 -3.27 -56.27 29.72
N HIS A 204 -2.55 -56.96 30.61
CA HIS A 204 -2.37 -58.41 30.62
C HIS A 204 -3.66 -59.16 30.90
#